data_AF-A0A317Z4B2-F1
#
_entry.id   AF-A0A317Z4B2-F1
#
_cell.length_a   1.000
_cell.length_b   1.000
_cell.length_c   1.000
_cell.angle_alpha   90.00
_cell.angle_beta   90.00
_cell.angle_gamma   90.00
#
_symmetry.space_group_name_H-M   'P 1'
#
loop_
_entity.id
_entity.type
_entity.pdbx_description
1 polymer ?
#
loop_
_entity_poly.entity_id
_entity_poly.type
_entity_poly.pdbx_seq_one_letter_code
_entity_poly.pdbx_strand_id
1 'polypeptide(L)'
;MKTKYTAKLLIGAATISLATFISQGNAHASEQTTGLAPAQPVNFDSINVTPDQKTFYQVLHMEGISEDQREQYLKQLHEDPSSAQNVFSESIKDAIHPERRVAQQNAFYSVLHNDDLSEEQRDAYIGRIK
;
A
#
# COMPACT_ATOMS: atom_id res chain seq x y z
N MET A 1 -13.59 -22.67 26.82
CA MET A 1 -14.57 -22.45 25.74
C MET A 1 -14.38 -21.06 25.16
N LYS A 2 -14.47 -20.93 23.84
CA LYS A 2 -14.02 -19.79 23.02
C LYS A 2 -14.88 -18.53 23.22
N THR A 3 -14.29 -17.41 23.59
CA THR A 3 -14.95 -16.09 23.61
C THR A 3 -15.05 -15.55 22.18
N LYS A 4 -16.26 -15.35 21.68
CA LYS A 4 -16.51 -14.76 20.36
C LYS A 4 -16.61 -13.24 20.50
N TYR A 5 -15.65 -12.50 19.96
CA TYR A 5 -15.74 -11.04 19.81
C TYR A 5 -16.43 -10.73 18.48
N THR A 6 -17.76 -10.60 18.50
CA THR A 6 -18.52 -10.01 17.38
C THR A 6 -18.61 -8.50 17.57
N ALA A 7 -17.70 -7.76 16.95
CA ALA A 7 -17.86 -6.33 16.76
C ALA A 7 -18.87 -6.10 15.64
N LYS A 8 -20.09 -5.67 15.98
CA LYS A 8 -21.05 -5.11 15.03
C LYS A 8 -20.78 -3.61 14.91
N LEU A 9 -19.96 -3.22 13.95
CA LEU A 9 -19.70 -1.82 13.63
C LEU A 9 -20.84 -1.30 12.76
N LEU A 10 -21.78 -0.58 13.37
CA LEU A 10 -22.87 0.09 12.67
C LEU A 10 -22.32 1.38 12.04
N ILE A 11 -21.76 1.28 10.84
CA ILE A 11 -21.29 2.44 10.07
C ILE A 11 -22.51 3.07 9.38
N GLY A 12 -22.92 4.25 9.83
CA GLY A 12 -23.83 5.10 9.09
C GLY A 12 -23.16 5.54 7.78
N ALA A 13 -23.61 5.01 6.65
CA ALA A 13 -23.05 5.30 5.35
C ALA A 13 -23.49 6.69 4.87
N ALA A 14 -22.64 7.70 5.03
CA ALA A 14 -22.67 8.89 4.18
C ALA A 14 -21.81 8.59 2.95
N THR A 15 -22.44 8.18 1.86
CA THR A 15 -21.78 7.96 0.57
C THR A 15 -21.49 9.31 -0.09
N ILE A 16 -20.22 9.71 -0.17
CA ILE A 16 -19.81 10.83 -1.02
C ILE A 16 -19.49 10.28 -2.41
N SER A 17 -20.29 10.64 -3.41
CA SER A 17 -19.94 10.42 -4.82
C SER A 17 -18.90 11.48 -5.24
N LEU A 18 -17.80 11.05 -5.87
CA LEU A 18 -16.67 11.90 -6.27
C LEU A 18 -17.00 12.96 -7.35
N ALA A 19 -18.27 13.12 -7.73
CA ALA A 19 -18.75 14.02 -8.76
C ALA A 19 -18.55 15.53 -8.46
N THR A 20 -18.02 15.91 -7.30
CA THR A 20 -17.91 17.32 -6.90
C THR A 20 -16.58 17.98 -7.32
N PHE A 21 -15.58 17.26 -7.84
CA PHE A 21 -14.24 17.84 -8.07
C PHE A 21 -13.83 18.12 -9.53
N ILE A 22 -14.69 17.83 -10.53
CA ILE A 22 -14.36 18.12 -11.94
C ILE A 22 -15.44 19.02 -12.56
N SER A 23 -15.58 20.23 -12.03
CA SER A 23 -16.27 21.31 -12.77
C SER A 23 -15.74 22.66 -12.33
N GLN A 24 -14.58 23.01 -12.88
CA GLN A 24 -14.28 24.34 -13.43
C GLN A 24 -12.84 24.31 -13.96
N GLY A 25 -12.71 24.37 -15.28
CA GLY A 25 -11.42 24.49 -15.93
C GLY A 25 -10.76 25.81 -15.55
N ASN A 26 -9.74 25.73 -14.70
CA ASN A 26 -8.61 26.66 -14.61
C ASN A 26 -7.56 25.97 -13.72
N ALA A 27 -6.54 25.37 -14.35
CA ALA A 27 -5.43 24.77 -13.64
C ALA A 27 -4.55 25.88 -13.04
N HIS A 28 -4.73 26.17 -11.76
CA HIS A 28 -3.67 26.72 -10.93
C HIS A 28 -3.31 25.63 -9.91
N ALA A 29 -2.13 25.03 -10.09
CA ALA A 29 -1.53 24.14 -9.12
C ALA A 29 -1.25 24.95 -7.85
N SER A 30 -2.16 24.84 -6.88
CA SER A 30 -1.95 25.26 -5.50
C SER A 30 -1.63 24.00 -4.72
N GLU A 31 -0.36 23.84 -4.37
CA GLU A 31 0.10 22.88 -3.37
C GLU A 31 -0.53 23.26 -2.03
N GLN A 32 -1.75 22.78 -1.78
CA GLN A 32 -2.43 22.97 -0.52
C GLN A 32 -2.74 21.60 0.07
N THR A 33 -1.78 21.13 0.87
CA THR A 33 -1.90 19.99 1.76
C THR A 33 -2.94 20.31 2.84
N THR A 34 -4.21 20.23 2.49
CA THR A 34 -5.31 20.33 3.44
C THR A 34 -5.53 18.92 4.01
N GLY A 35 -5.47 18.82 5.33
CA GLY A 35 -5.40 17.56 6.09
C GLY A 35 -6.34 16.47 5.59
N LEU A 36 -5.79 15.26 5.53
CA LEU A 36 -6.50 14.03 5.15
C LEU A 36 -7.69 13.83 6.09
N ALA A 37 -8.90 14.08 5.59
CA ALA A 37 -10.14 13.65 6.23
C ALA A 37 -10.11 12.12 6.41
N PRO A 38 -10.74 11.56 7.45
CA PRO A 38 -10.76 10.11 7.67
C PRO A 38 -11.28 9.39 6.43
N ALA A 39 -10.53 8.40 5.97
CA ALA A 39 -10.79 7.66 4.74
C ALA A 39 -12.22 7.09 4.74
N GLN A 40 -13.10 7.66 3.93
CA GLN A 40 -14.43 7.13 3.70
C GLN A 40 -14.38 6.05 2.61
N PRO A 41 -15.28 5.05 2.64
CA PRO A 41 -15.33 4.01 1.63
C PRO A 41 -15.72 4.61 0.27
N VAL A 42 -14.78 4.63 -0.67
CA VAL A 42 -15.00 5.08 -2.05
C VAL A 42 -15.59 3.95 -2.87
N ASN A 43 -16.75 4.21 -3.49
CA ASN A 43 -17.35 3.28 -4.45
C ASN A 43 -16.82 3.60 -5.86
N PHE A 44 -16.02 2.68 -6.42
CA PHE A 44 -15.40 2.82 -7.74
C PHE A 44 -16.27 2.33 -8.90
N ASP A 45 -17.50 1.85 -8.65
CA ASP A 45 -18.37 1.24 -9.67
C ASP A 45 -19.04 2.28 -10.59
N SER A 46 -19.01 3.57 -10.21
CA SER A 46 -19.69 4.66 -10.91
C SER A 46 -18.78 5.53 -11.80
N ILE A 47 -17.48 5.23 -11.84
CA ILE A 47 -16.46 6.08 -12.49
C ILE A 47 -15.55 5.18 -13.35
N ASN A 48 -15.14 5.68 -14.51
CA ASN A 48 -14.12 5.05 -15.37
C ASN A 48 -12.72 5.21 -14.72
N VAL A 49 -12.54 4.65 -13.52
CA VAL A 49 -11.29 4.70 -12.73
C VAL A 49 -10.42 3.53 -13.14
N THR A 50 -9.21 3.84 -13.56
CA THR A 50 -8.23 2.83 -13.97
C THR A 50 -7.72 2.05 -12.75
N PRO A 51 -7.28 0.78 -12.92
CA PRO A 51 -6.80 -0.04 -11.81
C PRO A 51 -5.66 0.59 -10.99
N ASP A 52 -4.78 1.34 -11.65
CA ASP A 52 -3.71 2.12 -11.03
C ASP A 52 -4.26 3.24 -10.13
N GLN A 53 -5.28 3.99 -10.56
CA GLN A 53 -5.92 5.01 -9.73
C GLN A 53 -6.60 4.41 -8.49
N LYS A 54 -7.23 3.23 -8.64
CA LYS A 54 -7.79 2.49 -7.49
C LYS A 54 -6.69 2.07 -6.52
N THR A 55 -5.59 1.54 -7.04
CA THR A 55 -4.43 1.11 -6.24
C THR A 55 -3.78 2.28 -5.52
N PHE A 56 -3.60 3.41 -6.20
CA PHE A 56 -3.04 4.64 -5.64
C PHE A 56 -3.86 5.09 -4.43
N TYR A 57 -5.19 5.18 -4.59
CA TYR A 57 -6.08 5.57 -3.50
C TYR A 57 -6.02 4.58 -2.33
N GLN A 58 -6.02 3.28 -2.62
CA GLN A 58 -5.97 2.24 -1.60
C GLN A 58 -4.67 2.29 -0.80
N VAL A 59 -3.51 2.37 -1.46
CA VAL A 59 -2.20 2.48 -0.81
C VAL A 59 -2.09 3.77 -0.01
N LEU A 60 -2.59 4.89 -0.56
CA LEU A 60 -2.55 6.20 0.11
C LEU A 60 -3.28 6.19 1.45
N HIS A 61 -4.33 5.38 1.60
CA HIS A 61 -5.15 5.29 2.82
C HIS A 61 -4.98 3.96 3.56
N MET A 62 -3.93 3.20 3.23
CA MET A 62 -3.70 1.89 3.83
C MET A 62 -3.11 2.06 5.24
N GLU A 63 -3.80 1.52 6.24
CA GLU A 63 -3.26 1.34 7.59
C GLU A 63 -2.35 0.10 7.63
N GLY A 64 -1.41 0.07 8.57
CA GLY A 64 -0.52 -1.09 8.79
C GLY A 64 0.79 -1.07 7.99
N ILE A 65 0.97 -0.12 7.08
CA ILE A 65 2.26 0.18 6.43
C ILE A 65 2.85 1.48 6.98
N SER A 66 4.18 1.58 7.04
CA SER A 66 4.86 2.82 7.41
C SER A 66 4.73 3.88 6.30
N GLU A 67 4.96 5.15 6.63
CA GLU A 67 4.97 6.22 5.63
C GLU A 67 6.04 5.99 4.56
N ASP A 68 7.25 5.56 4.93
CA ASP A 68 8.31 5.23 3.97
C ASP A 68 7.88 4.12 2.98
N GLN A 69 7.20 3.07 3.47
CA GLN A 69 6.69 1.99 2.62
C GLN A 69 5.60 2.52 1.67
N ARG A 70 4.71 3.36 2.18
CA ARG A 70 3.66 4.00 1.39
C ARG A 70 4.27 4.84 0.28
N GLU A 71 5.23 5.70 0.60
CA GLU A 71 5.92 6.54 -0.39
C GLU A 71 6.62 5.71 -1.46
N GLN A 72 7.29 4.61 -1.08
CA GLN A 72 7.90 3.69 -2.04
C GLN A 72 6.89 3.08 -3.02
N TYR A 73 5.74 2.62 -2.50
CA TYR A 73 4.68 2.06 -3.34
C TYR A 73 4.05 3.11 -4.28
N LEU A 74 3.79 4.31 -3.77
CA LEU A 74 3.23 5.40 -4.58
C LEU A 74 4.21 5.84 -5.66
N LYS A 75 5.51 5.91 -5.34
CA LYS A 75 6.56 6.18 -6.32
C LYS A 75 6.63 5.10 -7.40
N GLN A 76 6.63 3.82 -7.02
CA GLN A 76 6.65 2.71 -7.97
C GLN A 76 5.43 2.75 -8.90
N LEU A 77 4.25 3.02 -8.34
CA LEU A 77 3.01 3.13 -9.11
C LEU A 77 3.02 4.33 -10.08
N HIS A 78 3.63 5.44 -9.66
CA HIS A 78 3.81 6.62 -10.51
C HIS A 78 4.81 6.38 -11.65
N GLU A 79 5.91 5.66 -11.38
CA GLU A 79 6.93 5.34 -12.39
C GLU A 79 6.46 4.26 -13.38
N ASP A 80 5.71 3.27 -12.90
CA ASP A 80 5.16 2.20 -13.72
C ASP A 80 3.72 1.87 -13.30
N PRO A 81 2.70 2.46 -13.96
CA PRO A 81 1.30 2.17 -13.70
C PRO A 81 0.92 0.69 -13.94
N SER A 82 1.68 -0.03 -14.77
CA SER A 82 1.43 -1.46 -15.02
C SER A 82 1.74 -2.33 -13.79
N SER A 83 2.54 -1.81 -12.86
CA SER A 83 2.88 -2.47 -11.59
C SER A 83 1.75 -2.44 -10.56
N ALA A 84 0.61 -1.78 -10.83
CA ALA A 84 -0.51 -1.59 -9.91
C ALA A 84 -0.94 -2.87 -9.18
N GLN A 85 -1.13 -3.97 -9.92
CA GLN A 85 -1.53 -5.24 -9.31
C GLN A 85 -0.48 -5.77 -8.31
N ASN A 86 0.80 -5.61 -8.63
CA ASN A 86 1.90 -6.06 -7.78
C ASN A 86 2.04 -5.17 -6.55
N VAL A 87 2.00 -3.85 -6.73
CA VAL A 87 2.02 -2.84 -5.66
C VAL A 87 0.86 -3.07 -4.68
N PHE A 88 -0.36 -3.27 -5.19
CA PHE A 88 -1.51 -3.56 -4.35
C PHE A 88 -1.31 -4.86 -3.55
N SER A 89 -0.87 -5.92 -4.22
CA SER A 89 -0.68 -7.22 -3.56
C SER A 89 0.40 -7.18 -2.48
N GLU A 90 1.52 -6.49 -2.73
CA GLU A 90 2.63 -6.37 -1.78
C GLU A 90 2.28 -5.46 -0.60
N SER A 91 1.60 -4.34 -0.85
CA SER A 91 1.16 -3.42 0.21
C SER A 91 0.17 -4.09 1.16
N ILE A 92 -0.78 -4.89 0.66
CA ILE A 92 -1.68 -5.67 1.51
C ILE A 92 -0.91 -6.67 2.38
N LYS A 93 0.09 -7.37 1.82
CA LYS A 93 0.90 -8.29 2.63
C LYS A 93 1.65 -7.53 3.72
N ASP A 94 2.19 -6.34 3.42
CA ASP A 94 2.91 -5.51 4.40
C ASP A 94 1.99 -4.95 5.47
N ALA A 95 0.77 -4.54 5.10
CA ALA A 95 -0.23 -4.08 6.05
C ALA A 95 -0.67 -5.17 7.04
N ILE A 96 -0.83 -6.42 6.56
CA ILE A 96 -1.23 -7.56 7.40
C ILE A 96 -0.05 -8.07 8.23
N HIS A 97 1.18 -8.00 7.70
CA HIS A 97 2.41 -8.51 8.31
C HIS A 97 3.50 -7.43 8.35
N PRO A 98 3.38 -6.43 9.23
CA PRO A 98 4.33 -5.31 9.29
C PRO A 98 5.77 -5.76 9.59
N GLU A 99 5.94 -6.90 10.26
CA GLU A 99 7.23 -7.53 10.56
C GLU A 99 7.89 -8.18 9.34
N ARG A 100 7.17 -8.44 8.24
CA ARG A 100 7.69 -9.18 7.07
C ARG A 100 8.96 -8.53 6.52
N ARG A 101 8.95 -7.19 6.34
CA ARG A 101 10.10 -6.45 5.80
C ARG A 101 11.30 -6.48 6.73
N VAL A 102 11.07 -6.34 8.03
CA VAL A 102 12.13 -6.44 9.04
C VAL A 102 12.73 -7.85 9.03
N ALA A 103 11.90 -8.89 8.96
CA ALA A 103 12.37 -10.27 8.85
C ALA A 103 13.15 -10.53 7.56
N GLN A 104 12.69 -10.00 6.41
CA GLN A 104 13.41 -10.08 5.14
C GLN A 104 14.78 -9.36 5.21
N GLN A 105 14.83 -8.16 5.79
CA GLN A 105 16.08 -7.40 5.97
C GLN A 105 17.05 -8.15 6.91
N ASN A 106 16.56 -8.67 8.03
CA ASN A 106 17.37 -9.45 8.96
C ASN A 106 17.90 -10.75 8.32
N ALA A 107 17.06 -11.45 7.55
CA ALA A 107 17.46 -12.62 6.80
C ALA A 107 18.54 -12.27 5.77
N PHE A 108 18.38 -11.17 5.03
CA PHE A 108 19.36 -10.69 4.06
C PHE A 108 20.69 -10.36 4.74
N TYR A 109 20.65 -9.59 5.84
CA TYR A 109 21.84 -9.24 6.61
C TYR A 109 22.57 -10.49 7.13
N SER A 110 21.82 -11.45 7.66
CA SER A 110 22.38 -12.69 8.20
C SER A 110 23.08 -13.52 7.12
N VAL A 111 22.48 -13.63 5.93
CA VAL A 111 23.08 -14.34 4.80
C VAL A 111 24.31 -13.61 4.27
N LEU A 112 24.27 -12.28 4.21
CA LEU A 112 25.37 -11.46 3.72
C LEU A 112 26.62 -11.57 4.60
N HIS A 113 26.45 -11.63 5.92
CA HIS A 113 27.54 -11.65 6.90
C HIS A 113 27.85 -13.06 7.45
N ASN A 114 27.37 -14.11 6.79
CA ASN A 114 27.68 -15.47 7.19
C ASN A 114 29.02 -15.91 6.55
N ASP A 115 30.01 -16.14 7.40
CA ASP A 115 31.36 -16.59 7.02
C ASP A 115 31.41 -18.09 6.64
N ASP A 116 30.40 -18.88 7.01
CA ASP A 116 30.30 -20.31 6.69
C ASP A 116 29.67 -20.58 5.31
N LEU A 117 29.13 -19.55 4.64
CA LEU A 117 28.53 -19.68 3.31
C LEU A 117 29.52 -19.34 2.19
N SER A 118 29.57 -20.18 1.16
CA SER A 118 30.21 -19.79 -0.10
C SER A 118 29.43 -18.67 -0.81
N GLU A 119 30.07 -17.94 -1.72
CA GLU A 119 29.41 -16.88 -2.50
C GLU A 119 28.20 -17.42 -3.28
N GLU A 120 28.34 -18.58 -3.90
CA GLU A 120 27.25 -19.23 -4.65
C GLU A 120 26.05 -19.58 -3.76
N GLN A 121 26.32 -20.06 -2.54
CA GLN A 121 25.26 -20.33 -1.56
C GLN A 121 24.60 -19.04 -1.09
N ARG A 122 25.40 -18.00 -0.82
CA ARG A 122 24.93 -16.67 -0.43
C ARG A 122 23.97 -16.09 -1.47
N ASP A 123 24.35 -16.12 -2.74
CA ASP A 123 23.53 -15.62 -3.84
C ASP A 123 22.23 -16.43 -4.01
N ALA A 124 22.32 -17.76 -3.87
CA ALA A 124 21.16 -18.63 -3.91
C ALA A 124 20.16 -18.35 -2.77
N TYR A 125 20.64 -18.05 -1.57
CA TYR A 125 19.79 -17.66 -0.44
C TYR A 125 19.21 -16.26 -0.62
N ILE A 126 20.01 -15.27 -1.06
CA ILE A 126 19.53 -13.92 -1.35
C ILE A 126 18.40 -13.93 -2.38
N GLY A 127 18.53 -14.76 -3.42
CA GLY A 127 17.48 -14.92 -4.43
C GLY A 127 16.14 -15.41 -3.88
N ARG A 128 16.12 -16.07 -2.72
CA ARG A 128 14.91 -16.62 -2.08
C ARG A 128 14.31 -15.71 -1.00
N ILE A 129 15.03 -14.69 -0.55
CA ILE A 129 14.56 -13.77 0.51
C ILE A 129 13.60 -12.70 -0.06
N LYS A 130 13.69 -12.44 -1.36
CA LYS A 130 12.81 -11.53 -2.11
C LYS A 130 11.35 -11.98 -2.02
#